data_AF-A0A917VMP7-F1
#
_entry.id   AF-A0A917VMP7-F1
#
_cell.length_a   1.000
_cell.length_b   1.000
_cell.length_c   1.000
_cell.angle_alpha   90.00
_cell.angle_beta   90.00
_cell.angle_gamma   90.00
#
_symmetry.space_group_name_H-M   'P 1'
#
loop_
_entity.id
_entity.type
_entity.pdbx_description
1 polymer ?
#
loop_
_entity_poly.entity_id
_entity_poly.type
_entity_poly.pdbx_seq_one_letter_code
_entity_poly.pdbx_strand_id
1 'polypeptide(L)'
;MYLPPEWPPEVRPPGSPDWESSAVAWLLDAVPPDYRGYGVLRRHPLALARMAAYHVNAMVEAARAGYRRAAVDLKDHLPPHAVEAVLATYRQEGPRLVRLAAAVELVEHALRGEPFVPRLDPSAARVATAPPHGGQAGRTGEDPSARGRQRRS
;
A
#
# COMPACT_ATOMS: atom_id res chain seq x y z
N MET A 1 -5.79 -13.15 14.48
CA MET A 1 -4.53 -12.63 13.90
C MET A 1 -4.90 -11.51 12.95
N TYR A 2 -4.33 -10.32 13.13
CA TYR A 2 -4.59 -9.17 12.24
C TYR A 2 -3.59 -9.23 11.08
N LEU A 3 -4.07 -9.30 9.84
CA LEU A 3 -3.24 -9.19 8.65
C LEU A 3 -3.20 -7.74 8.20
N PRO A 4 -2.03 -7.20 7.84
CA PRO A 4 -1.95 -5.87 7.27
C PRO A 4 -2.78 -5.79 5.98
N PRO A 5 -3.40 -4.63 5.69
CA PRO A 5 -4.09 -4.41 4.41
C PRO A 5 -3.22 -4.68 3.18
N GLU A 6 -1.91 -4.51 3.33
CA GLU A 6 -0.91 -4.72 2.27
C GLU A 6 -0.40 -6.16 2.16
N TRP A 7 -1.01 -7.09 2.92
CA TRP A 7 -0.69 -8.50 2.80
C TRP A 7 -1.09 -9.03 1.42
N PRO A 8 -0.22 -9.77 0.72
CA PRO A 8 -0.54 -10.30 -0.60
C PRO A 8 -1.69 -11.33 -0.51
N PRO A 9 -2.78 -11.16 -1.26
CA PRO A 9 -3.97 -12.02 -1.16
C PRO A 9 -3.71 -13.48 -1.58
N GLU A 10 -2.66 -13.72 -2.37
CA GLU A 10 -2.25 -15.05 -2.80
C GLU A 10 -1.49 -15.83 -1.70
N VAL A 11 -0.98 -15.14 -0.68
CA VAL A 11 -0.24 -15.76 0.43
C VAL A 11 -1.18 -16.00 1.59
N ARG A 12 -1.24 -17.24 2.08
CA ARG A 12 -2.08 -17.59 3.22
C ARG A 12 -1.61 -16.88 4.50
N PRO A 13 -2.49 -16.71 5.50
CA PRO A 13 -2.12 -16.09 6.76
C PRO A 13 -0.96 -16.84 7.45
N PRO A 14 0.02 -16.15 8.07
CA PRO A 14 1.10 -16.82 8.77
C PRO A 14 0.58 -17.77 9.86
N GLY A 15 1.19 -18.94 9.98
CA GLY A 15 0.77 -19.98 10.94
C GLY A 15 -0.46 -20.81 10.51
N SER A 16 -1.09 -20.49 9.38
CA SER A 16 -2.11 -21.36 8.80
C SER A 16 -1.48 -22.57 8.08
N PRO A 17 -2.24 -23.67 7.86
CA PRO A 17 -1.77 -24.77 7.04
C PRO A 17 -1.33 -24.28 5.65
N ASP A 18 -0.24 -24.83 5.15
CA ASP A 18 0.36 -24.52 3.84
C ASP A 18 0.81 -23.06 3.64
N TRP A 19 0.92 -22.26 4.71
CA TRP A 19 1.28 -20.85 4.57
C TRP A 19 2.66 -20.65 3.93
N GLU A 20 3.67 -21.39 4.37
CA GLU A 20 5.03 -21.31 3.80
C GLU A 20 5.05 -21.74 2.34
N SER A 21 4.27 -22.76 1.98
CA SER A 21 4.17 -23.22 0.59
C SER A 21 3.54 -22.16 -0.31
N SER A 22 2.50 -21.48 0.16
CA SER A 22 1.90 -20.36 -0.57
C SER A 22 2.85 -19.16 -0.68
N ALA A 23 3.60 -18.86 0.38
CA ALA A 23 4.61 -17.79 0.38
C ALA A 23 5.74 -18.11 -0.62
N VAL A 24 6.24 -19.34 -0.64
CA VAL A 24 7.28 -19.77 -1.60
C VAL A 24 6.81 -19.65 -3.03
N ALA A 25 5.58 -20.10 -3.34
CA ALA A 25 5.02 -20.00 -4.69
C ALA A 25 4.94 -18.54 -5.15
N TRP A 26 4.38 -17.67 -4.30
CA TRP A 26 4.24 -16.25 -4.57
C TRP A 26 5.59 -15.52 -4.70
N LEU A 27 6.56 -15.81 -3.82
CA LEU A 27 7.91 -15.24 -3.88
C LEU A 27 8.66 -15.67 -5.15
N LEU A 28 8.45 -16.90 -5.63
CA LEU A 28 9.03 -17.39 -6.89
C LEU A 28 8.49 -16.66 -8.12
N ASP A 29 7.29 -16.06 -8.04
CA ASP A 29 6.73 -15.23 -9.10
C ASP A 29 7.32 -13.81 -9.10
N ALA A 30 7.90 -13.36 -7.98
CA ALA A 30 8.54 -12.05 -7.83
C ALA A 30 10.03 -12.01 -8.22
N VAL A 31 10.63 -13.15 -8.53
CA VAL A 31 12.06 -13.32 -8.86
C VAL A 31 12.26 -13.88 -10.27
N PRO A 32 13.49 -13.84 -10.83
CA PRO A 32 13.76 -14.46 -12.13
C PRO A 32 13.31 -15.92 -12.20
N PRO A 33 12.73 -16.36 -13.33
CA PRO A 33 12.10 -17.67 -13.44
C PRO A 33 13.09 -18.83 -13.24
N ASP A 34 14.36 -18.62 -13.55
CA ASP A 34 15.46 -19.58 -13.36
C ASP A 34 15.59 -20.05 -11.90
N TYR A 35 15.11 -19.24 -10.93
CA TYR A 35 15.20 -19.58 -9.53
C TYR A 35 14.34 -20.79 -9.15
N ARG A 36 13.34 -21.12 -9.97
CA ARG A 36 12.53 -22.35 -9.82
C ARG A 36 13.37 -23.63 -9.98
N GLY A 37 14.56 -23.55 -10.59
CA GLY A 37 15.49 -24.68 -10.68
C GLY A 37 16.28 -24.94 -9.39
N TYR A 38 16.44 -23.94 -8.51
CA TYR A 38 17.25 -24.06 -7.30
C TYR A 38 16.43 -24.62 -6.14
N GLY A 39 16.51 -25.93 -5.90
CA GLY A 39 15.79 -26.61 -4.82
C GLY A 39 16.06 -26.06 -3.41
N VAL A 40 17.21 -25.39 -3.19
CA VAL A 40 17.55 -24.73 -1.93
C VAL A 40 16.56 -23.62 -1.58
N LEU A 41 16.03 -22.88 -2.57
CA LEU A 41 15.12 -21.77 -2.34
C LEU A 41 13.73 -22.23 -1.88
N ARG A 42 13.31 -23.44 -2.31
CA ARG A 42 12.09 -24.06 -1.79
C ARG A 42 12.25 -24.63 -0.39
N ARG A 43 13.45 -25.08 -0.03
CA ARG A 43 13.76 -25.62 1.32
C ARG A 43 14.03 -24.53 2.36
N HIS A 44 14.42 -23.34 1.91
CA HIS A 44 14.73 -22.21 2.79
C HIS A 44 13.97 -20.94 2.34
N PRO A 45 12.67 -20.84 2.69
CA PRO A 45 11.82 -19.72 2.26
C PRO A 45 12.33 -18.34 2.70
N LEU A 46 12.99 -18.25 3.86
CA LEU A 46 13.60 -16.99 4.32
C LEU A 46 14.71 -16.49 3.39
N ALA A 47 15.54 -17.40 2.87
CA ALA A 47 16.58 -17.05 1.90
C ALA A 47 15.95 -16.56 0.58
N LEU A 48 14.89 -17.23 0.13
CA LEU A 48 14.12 -16.80 -1.03
C LEU A 48 13.51 -15.40 -0.83
N ALA A 49 12.94 -15.12 0.34
CA ALA A 49 12.37 -13.82 0.67
C ALA A 49 13.42 -12.70 0.64
N ARG A 50 14.61 -12.92 1.23
CA ARG A 50 15.73 -11.97 1.14
C ARG A 50 16.13 -11.68 -0.31
N MET A 51 16.23 -12.72 -1.13
CA MET A 51 16.59 -12.55 -2.55
C MET A 51 15.50 -11.83 -3.33
N ALA A 52 14.23 -12.12 -3.06
CA ALA A 52 13.09 -11.42 -3.64
C ALA A 52 13.10 -9.93 -3.27
N ALA A 53 13.38 -9.60 -2.01
CA ALA A 53 13.48 -8.22 -1.56
C ALA A 53 14.55 -7.46 -2.37
N TYR A 54 15.75 -8.01 -2.54
CA TYR A 54 16.79 -7.39 -3.37
C TYR A 54 16.36 -7.21 -4.83
N HIS A 55 15.74 -8.23 -5.43
CA HIS A 55 15.28 -8.17 -6.82
C HIS A 55 14.21 -7.11 -7.03
N VAL A 56 13.17 -7.08 -6.18
CA VAL A 56 12.08 -6.13 -6.35
C VAL A 56 12.55 -4.70 -6.09
N ASN A 57 13.43 -4.47 -5.11
CA ASN A 57 14.03 -3.14 -4.91
C ASN A 57 14.88 -2.71 -6.11
N ALA A 58 15.65 -3.63 -6.72
CA ALA A 58 16.38 -3.33 -7.95
C ALA A 58 15.43 -3.00 -9.12
N MET A 59 14.29 -3.69 -9.24
CA MET A 59 13.26 -3.38 -10.23
C MET A 59 12.66 -1.99 -10.01
N VAL A 60 12.40 -1.58 -8.76
CA VAL A 60 11.93 -0.22 -8.44
C VAL A 60 12.93 0.83 -8.91
N GLU A 61 14.22 0.64 -8.60
CA GLU A 61 15.26 1.58 -9.01
C GLU A 61 15.45 1.60 -10.53
N ALA A 62 15.38 0.44 -11.19
CA ALA A 62 15.41 0.35 -12.65
C ALA A 62 14.23 1.09 -13.29
N ALA A 63 13.02 0.94 -12.77
CA ALA A 63 11.83 1.63 -13.26
C ALA A 63 11.96 3.16 -13.13
N ARG A 64 12.47 3.63 -11.98
CA ARG A 64 12.72 5.05 -11.72
C ARG A 64 13.80 5.62 -12.66
N ALA A 65 14.88 4.88 -12.87
CA ALA A 65 15.95 5.26 -13.78
C ALA A 65 15.46 5.30 -15.23
N GLY A 66 14.72 4.28 -15.65
CA GLY A 66 14.08 4.19 -16.96
C GLY A 66 13.15 5.36 -17.23
N TYR A 67 12.24 5.69 -16.30
CA TYR A 67 11.35 6.84 -16.44
C TYR A 67 12.10 8.16 -16.63
N ARG A 68 13.15 8.40 -15.84
CA ARG A 68 13.93 9.65 -15.91
C ARG A 68 14.66 9.83 -17.24
N ARG A 69 15.08 8.75 -17.90
CA ARG A 69 15.89 8.81 -19.13
C ARG A 69 15.12 8.52 -20.40
N ALA A 70 14.01 7.80 -20.35
CA ALA A 70 13.31 7.28 -21.52
C ALA A 70 13.01 8.34 -22.60
N ALA A 71 12.64 9.56 -22.22
CA ALA A 71 12.38 10.62 -23.19
C ALA A 71 13.62 10.99 -24.01
N VAL A 72 14.78 11.12 -23.36
CA VAL A 72 16.03 11.50 -24.02
C VAL A 72 16.64 10.32 -24.76
N ASP A 73 16.61 9.13 -24.14
CA ASP A 73 17.18 7.91 -24.72
C ASP A 73 16.41 7.41 -25.95
N LEU A 74 15.12 7.75 -26.09
CA LEU A 74 14.25 7.17 -27.13
C LEU A 74 13.74 8.16 -28.19
N LYS A 75 13.79 9.48 -27.97
CA LYS A 75 13.23 10.49 -28.89
C LYS A 75 13.76 10.42 -30.32
N ASP A 76 15.01 9.98 -30.50
CA ASP A 76 15.67 9.90 -31.81
C ASP A 76 15.42 8.54 -32.50
N HIS A 77 14.78 7.60 -31.80
CA HIS A 77 14.51 6.24 -32.27
C HIS A 77 13.01 5.93 -32.41
N LEU A 78 12.15 6.68 -31.73
CA LEU A 78 10.71 6.42 -31.65
C LEU A 78 9.90 7.70 -31.94
N PRO A 79 8.70 7.56 -32.53
CA PRO A 79 7.80 8.71 -32.67
C PRO A 79 7.32 9.20 -31.28
N PRO A 80 6.93 10.48 -31.15
CA PRO A 80 6.59 11.09 -29.85
C PRO A 80 5.53 10.31 -29.05
N HIS A 81 4.46 9.86 -29.71
CA HIS A 81 3.38 9.10 -29.05
C HIS A 81 3.85 7.76 -28.47
N ALA A 82 4.86 7.12 -29.06
CA ALA A 82 5.42 5.88 -28.54
C ALA A 82 6.29 6.14 -27.30
N VAL A 83 7.05 7.24 -27.28
CA VAL A 83 7.80 7.68 -26.09
C VAL A 83 6.83 7.99 -24.93
N GLU A 84 5.73 8.69 -25.22
CA GLU A 84 4.68 8.96 -24.23
C GLU A 84 4.06 7.69 -23.67
N ALA A 85 3.81 6.68 -24.52
CA ALA A 85 3.31 5.37 -24.11
C ALA A 85 4.29 4.65 -23.18
N VAL A 86 5.60 4.66 -23.49
CA VAL A 86 6.64 4.09 -22.61
C VAL A 86 6.67 4.78 -21.25
N LEU A 87 6.60 6.12 -21.23
CA LEU A 87 6.53 6.88 -19.98
C LEU A 87 5.26 6.54 -19.18
N ALA A 88 4.13 6.29 -19.86
CA ALA A 88 2.89 5.84 -19.23
C ALA A 88 3.05 4.47 -18.57
N THR A 89 3.72 3.52 -19.25
CA THR A 89 4.04 2.21 -18.67
C THR A 89 4.83 2.35 -17.37
N TYR A 90 5.90 3.16 -17.36
CA TYR A 90 6.67 3.40 -16.13
C TYR A 90 5.83 4.04 -15.00
N ARG A 91 4.92 4.98 -15.32
CA ARG A 91 4.03 5.59 -14.33
C ARG A 91 3.07 4.57 -13.69
N GLN A 92 2.62 3.58 -14.45
CA GLN A 92 1.79 2.50 -13.93
C GLN A 92 2.62 1.48 -13.13
N GLU A 93 3.81 1.15 -13.64
CA GLU A 93 4.62 0.06 -13.12
C GLU A 93 5.38 0.44 -11.84
N GLY A 94 5.88 1.67 -11.73
CA GLY A 94 6.62 2.13 -10.55
C GLY A 94 5.86 1.92 -9.23
N PRO A 95 4.62 2.43 -9.09
CA PRO A 95 3.81 2.21 -7.89
C PRO A 95 3.48 0.73 -7.65
N ARG A 96 3.27 -0.07 -8.72
CA ARG A 96 3.02 -1.51 -8.60
C ARG A 96 4.23 -2.22 -7.99
N LEU A 97 5.44 -1.91 -8.44
CA LEU A 97 6.69 -2.47 -7.92
C LEU A 97 6.96 -2.04 -6.47
N VAL A 98 6.64 -0.79 -6.10
CA VAL A 98 6.76 -0.33 -4.71
C VAL A 98 5.82 -1.11 -3.78
N ARG A 99 4.58 -1.36 -4.19
CA ARG A 99 3.65 -2.21 -3.41
C ARG A 99 4.14 -3.65 -3.32
N LEU A 100 4.67 -4.20 -4.41
CA LEU A 100 5.27 -5.54 -4.40
C LEU A 100 6.46 -5.61 -3.43
N ALA A 101 7.34 -4.60 -3.41
CA ALA A 101 8.47 -4.55 -2.48
C ALA A 101 7.99 -4.55 -1.02
N ALA A 102 6.98 -3.74 -0.71
CA ALA A 102 6.40 -3.70 0.62
C ALA A 102 5.76 -5.04 1.02
N ALA A 103 5.03 -5.69 0.12
CA ALA A 103 4.45 -7.01 0.36
C ALA A 103 5.53 -8.09 0.59
N VAL A 104 6.62 -8.05 -0.18
CA VAL A 104 7.75 -9.00 0.00
C VAL A 104 8.39 -8.82 1.37
N GLU A 105 8.61 -7.58 1.81
CA GLU A 105 9.12 -7.29 3.14
C GLU A 105 8.18 -7.84 4.22
N LEU A 106 6.86 -7.66 4.10
CA LEU A 106 5.90 -8.22 5.06
C LEU A 106 5.97 -9.74 5.16
N VAL A 107 6.08 -10.43 4.02
CA VAL A 107 6.25 -11.89 3.98
C VAL A 107 7.59 -12.32 4.59
N GLU A 108 8.67 -11.56 4.35
CA GLU A 108 9.97 -11.82 4.99
C GLU A 108 9.89 -11.73 6.52
N HIS A 109 9.26 -10.66 7.05
CA HIS A 109 9.11 -10.48 8.49
C HIS A 109 8.29 -11.62 9.11
N ALA A 110 7.21 -12.05 8.45
CA ALA A 110 6.43 -13.20 8.88
C ALA A 110 7.25 -14.52 8.87
N LEU A 111 8.09 -14.74 7.86
CA LEU A 111 8.99 -15.90 7.75
C LEU A 111 10.08 -15.91 8.82
N ARG A 112 10.44 -14.75 9.37
CA ARG A 112 11.37 -14.61 10.50
C ARG A 112 10.69 -14.89 11.85
N GLY A 113 9.37 -15.03 11.87
CA GLY A 113 8.58 -15.16 13.09
C GLY A 113 8.37 -13.83 13.83
N GLU A 114 8.62 -12.71 13.16
CA GLU A 114 8.44 -11.39 13.78
C GLU A 114 6.96 -11.00 13.77
N PRO A 115 6.39 -10.58 14.92
CA PRO A 115 5.02 -10.10 14.96
C PRO A 115 4.91 -8.79 14.18
N PHE A 116 3.91 -8.69 13.29
CA PHE A 116 3.63 -7.46 12.58
C PHE A 116 3.19 -6.36 13.57
N VAL A 117 3.92 -5.25 13.60
CA VAL A 117 3.54 -4.03 14.31
C VAL A 117 2.98 -3.03 13.29
N PRO A 118 1.66 -2.74 13.28
CA PRO A 118 1.10 -1.73 12.41
C PRO A 118 1.78 -0.38 12.65
N ARG A 119 2.47 0.14 11.63
CA ARG A 119 2.91 1.54 11.65
C ARG A 119 1.67 2.38 11.40
N LEU A 120 1.09 2.91 12.48
CA LEU A 120 0.08 3.96 12.36
C LEU A 120 0.75 5.14 11.66
N ASP A 121 0.38 5.39 10.41
CA ASP A 121 0.72 6.64 9.76
C ASP A 121 -0.09 7.74 10.48
N PRO A 122 0.56 8.68 11.18
CA PRO A 122 -0.15 9.76 11.88
C PRO A 122 -0.94 10.67 10.92
N SER A 123 -0.71 10.57 9.61
CA SER A 123 -1.50 11.26 8.57
C SER A 123 -2.90 10.64 8.39
N ALA A 124 -3.03 9.31 8.48
CA ALA A 124 -4.32 8.61 8.34
C ALA A 124 -5.26 8.87 9.53
N ALA A 125 -4.71 9.10 10.73
CA ALA A 125 -5.48 9.37 11.94
C ALA A 125 -6.19 10.74 11.93
N ARG A 126 -5.75 11.70 11.09
CA ARG A 126 -6.37 13.04 11.03
C ARG A 126 -7.69 13.08 10.25
N VAL A 127 -7.92 12.11 9.36
CA VAL A 127 -9.14 12.05 8.53
C VAL A 127 -10.34 11.53 9.33
N ALA A 128 -10.12 10.74 10.39
CA ALA A 128 -11.19 10.13 11.18
C ALA A 128 -11.78 11.03 12.28
N THR A 129 -11.17 12.18 12.58
CA THR A 129 -11.53 13.01 13.75
C THR A 129 -12.19 14.35 13.37
N ALA A 130 -12.64 14.52 12.12
CA ALA A 130 -13.41 15.71 11.76
C ALA A 130 -14.82 15.63 12.41
N PRO A 131 -15.20 16.56 13.31
CA PRO A 131 -16.54 16.58 13.90
C PRO A 131 -17.58 16.97 12.84
N PRO A 132 -18.84 16.52 12.96
CA PRO A 132 -19.91 16.99 12.09
C PRO A 132 -20.10 18.50 12.31
N HIS A 133 -20.03 19.27 11.24
CA HIS A 133 -20.31 20.71 11.26
C HIS A 133 -21.72 20.94 11.82
N GLY A 134 -21.78 21.60 12.98
CA GLY A 134 -23.01 21.98 13.67
C GLY A 134 -23.82 22.99 12.86
N GLY A 135 -25.10 22.65 12.64
CA GLY A 135 -26.12 23.58 12.16
C GLY A 135 -26.44 24.64 13.21
N GLN A 136 -26.39 25.89 12.80
CA GLN A 136 -26.58 27.09 13.63
C GLN A 136 -27.94 27.13 14.32
N ALA A 137 -27.91 27.43 15.62
CA ALA A 137 -29.02 27.93 16.41
C ALA A 137 -29.32 29.40 16.05
N GLY A 138 -30.56 29.67 15.64
CA GLY A 138 -31.13 31.00 15.50
C GLY A 138 -31.52 31.58 16.86
N ARG A 139 -30.67 32.50 17.33
CA ARG A 139 -30.82 33.59 18.31
C ARG A 139 -32.15 33.75 19.06
N THR A 140 -31.98 33.71 20.38
CA THR A 140 -32.71 34.37 21.47
C THR A 140 -33.00 35.85 21.20
N GLY A 141 -34.21 36.29 21.53
CA GLY A 141 -34.57 37.70 21.80
C GLY A 141 -35.24 37.74 23.17
N GLU A 142 -34.71 38.59 24.03
CA GLU A 142 -34.90 38.62 25.49
C GLU A 142 -36.13 39.43 25.93
N ASP A 143 -36.56 39.10 27.15
CA ASP A 143 -37.61 39.63 28.07
C ASP A 143 -37.66 41.19 28.17
N PRO A 144 -38.73 41.87 28.71
CA PRO A 144 -39.10 41.73 30.13
C PRO A 144 -40.58 41.97 30.53
N SER A 145 -41.01 41.24 31.55
CA SER A 145 -41.68 41.72 32.79
C SER A 145 -42.75 42.83 32.70
N ALA A 146 -44.03 42.50 33.00
CA ALA A 146 -44.87 43.27 33.94
C ALA A 146 -46.30 42.69 34.11
N ARG A 147 -46.60 42.29 35.35
CA ARG A 147 -47.80 42.66 36.14
C ARG A 147 -49.12 42.89 35.39
N GLY A 148 -50.05 41.95 35.57
CA GLY A 148 -51.27 42.21 36.34
C GLY A 148 -52.54 42.64 35.60
N ARG A 149 -53.63 42.00 36.06
CA ARG A 149 -55.04 42.44 36.16
C ARG A 149 -56.08 41.96 35.13
N GLN A 150 -57.21 41.58 35.73
CA GLN A 150 -58.62 41.64 35.29
C GLN A 150 -59.03 40.73 34.11
N ARG A 151 -59.80 39.66 34.36
CA ARG A 151 -61.29 39.63 34.47
C ARG A 151 -62.01 40.21 33.24
N ARG A 152 -62.71 39.37 32.47
CA ARG A 152 -64.19 39.19 32.51
C ARG A 152 -64.67 38.30 31.35
N SER A 153 -65.59 37.41 31.70
CA SER A 153 -66.64 36.88 30.83
C SER A 153 -67.65 37.97 30.46
#